data_AF-A0A922X6Y1-F1
#
_entry.id   AF-A0A922X6Y1-F1
#
_cell.length_a   1.000
_cell.length_b   1.000
_cell.length_c   1.000
_cell.angle_alpha   90.00
_cell.angle_beta   90.00
_cell.angle_gamma   90.00
#
_symmetry.space_group_name_H-M   'P 1'
#
loop_
_entity.id
_entity.type
_entity.pdbx_description
1 polymer ?
#
loop_
_entity_poly.entity_id
_entity_poly.type
_entity_poly.pdbx_seq_one_letter_code
_entity_poly.pdbx_strand_id
1 'polypeptide(L)'
;MRWWLLALAALWAIWLIAKPSTRRIEAQMDKAIALATECKPREAQSELIALRGTKATAEQLQRVQKALNEASATCARKRQRDKAWREAKTSVESALGAAAVERARSRLRAFTKRWGEDDATRAMKEEIDARQPEHPRADEVEGGKMR
;
A
#
# COMPACT_ATOMS: atom_id res chain seq x y z
N MET A 1 62.07 13.81 -15.94
CA MET A 1 61.14 14.15 -14.84
C MET A 1 59.69 14.24 -15.33
N ARG A 2 59.04 13.11 -15.66
CA ARG A 2 57.61 13.07 -16.10
C ARG A 2 56.77 12.01 -15.34
N TRP A 3 57.35 11.37 -14.30
CA TRP A 3 56.68 10.33 -13.51
C TRP A 3 55.53 10.85 -12.65
N TRP A 4 55.54 12.14 -12.29
CA TRP A 4 54.45 12.75 -11.51
C TRP A 4 53.11 12.79 -12.28
N LEU A 5 53.15 12.88 -13.63
CA LEU A 5 51.94 12.92 -14.46
C LEU A 5 51.25 11.55 -14.49
N LEU A 6 52.05 10.47 -14.49
CA LEU A 6 51.54 9.10 -14.40
C LEU A 6 50.91 8.82 -13.04
N ALA A 7 51.50 9.35 -11.96
CA ALA A 7 50.93 9.26 -10.62
C ALA A 7 49.60 10.02 -10.51
N LEU A 8 49.50 11.22 -11.09
CA LEU A 8 48.25 11.98 -11.16
C LEU A 8 47.19 11.29 -12.01
N ALA A 9 47.57 10.73 -13.16
CA ALA A 9 46.65 10.00 -14.02
C ALA A 9 46.15 8.70 -13.35
N ALA A 10 47.02 7.99 -12.63
CA ALA A 10 46.65 6.81 -11.85
C ALA A 10 45.70 7.17 -10.71
N LEU A 11 45.99 8.24 -9.96
CA LEU A 11 45.08 8.76 -8.92
C LEU A 11 43.73 9.18 -9.50
N TRP A 12 43.73 9.81 -10.67
CA TRP A 12 42.51 10.25 -11.35
C TRP A 12 41.70 9.07 -11.90
N ALA A 13 42.35 8.05 -12.44
CA ALA A 13 41.72 6.80 -12.86
C ALA A 13 41.15 6.02 -11.68
N ILE A 14 41.88 5.91 -10.57
CA ILE A 14 41.39 5.30 -9.32
C ILE A 14 40.22 6.11 -8.76
N TRP A 15 40.26 7.44 -8.84
CA TRP A 15 39.17 8.31 -8.41
C TRP A 15 37.92 8.15 -9.30
N LEU A 16 38.09 7.99 -10.61
CA LEU A 16 36.99 7.70 -11.55
C LEU A 16 36.42 6.29 -11.39
N ILE A 17 37.26 5.30 -11.12
CA ILE A 17 36.82 3.91 -10.85
C ILE A 17 36.10 3.86 -9.49
N ALA A 18 36.55 4.65 -8.51
CA ALA A 18 35.89 4.83 -7.23
C ALA A 18 34.63 5.71 -7.29
N LYS A 19 34.40 6.42 -8.41
CA LYS A 19 33.15 7.14 -8.72
C LYS A 19 32.28 6.18 -9.53
N PRO A 20 31.38 5.40 -8.89
CA PRO A 20 30.59 4.43 -9.62
C PRO A 20 29.76 5.17 -10.65
N SER A 21 29.69 4.63 -11.88
CA SER A 21 28.94 5.22 -12.99
C SER A 21 27.55 5.62 -12.52
N THR A 22 27.23 6.91 -12.58
CA THR A 22 25.97 7.51 -12.11
C THR A 22 24.74 6.74 -12.60
N ARG A 23 24.79 6.21 -13.83
CA ARG A 23 23.71 5.39 -14.43
C ARG A 23 23.40 4.08 -13.69
N ARG A 24 24.40 3.39 -13.12
CA ARG A 24 24.15 2.17 -12.32
C ARG A 24 23.51 2.49 -10.98
N ILE A 25 23.89 3.63 -10.39
CA ILE A 25 23.31 4.11 -9.13
C ILE A 25 21.85 4.53 -9.39
N GLU A 26 21.59 5.31 -10.43
CA GLU A 26 20.23 5.71 -10.84
C GLU A 26 19.32 4.48 -11.09
N ALA A 27 19.80 3.50 -11.86
CA ALA A 27 19.02 2.28 -12.11
C ALA A 27 18.74 1.45 -10.83
N GLN A 28 19.67 1.44 -9.86
CA GLN A 28 19.41 0.79 -8.56
C GLN A 28 18.46 1.59 -7.69
N MET A 29 18.55 2.93 -7.73
CA MET A 29 17.61 3.81 -7.05
C MET A 29 16.20 3.64 -7.60
N ASP A 30 16.02 3.58 -8.92
CA ASP A 30 14.72 3.37 -9.56
C ASP A 30 14.12 2.00 -9.18
N LYS A 31 14.95 0.96 -9.10
CA LYS A 31 14.52 -0.35 -8.60
C LYS A 31 14.09 -0.32 -7.14
N ALA A 32 14.84 0.37 -6.27
CA ALA A 32 14.48 0.51 -4.87
C ALA A 32 13.20 1.34 -4.68
N ILE A 33 13.00 2.38 -5.50
CA ILE A 33 11.76 3.18 -5.52
C ILE A 33 10.59 2.35 -6.04
N ALA A 34 10.77 1.54 -7.09
CA ALA A 34 9.76 0.61 -7.57
C ALA A 34 9.37 -0.42 -6.48
N LEU A 35 10.34 -1.02 -5.79
CA LEU A 35 10.09 -1.94 -4.69
C LEU A 35 9.42 -1.25 -3.48
N ALA A 36 9.72 0.02 -3.23
CA ALA A 36 9.03 0.82 -2.22
C ALA A 36 7.54 0.98 -2.54
N THR A 37 7.21 1.19 -3.82
CA THR A 37 5.80 1.30 -4.27
C THR A 37 5.02 -0.01 -4.15
N GLU A 38 5.71 -1.16 -4.12
CA GLU A 38 5.09 -2.48 -3.88
C GLU A 38 4.76 -2.75 -2.39
N CYS A 39 5.00 -1.79 -1.49
CA CYS A 39 4.67 -1.90 -0.07
C CYS A 39 5.32 -3.10 0.65
N LYS A 40 6.55 -3.45 0.28
CA LYS A 40 7.39 -4.46 0.95
C LYS A 40 8.46 -3.79 1.84
N PRO A 41 8.12 -3.36 3.07
CA PRO A 41 8.98 -2.49 3.89
C PRO A 41 10.30 -3.15 4.34
N ARG A 42 10.34 -4.48 4.47
CA ARG A 42 11.57 -5.22 4.82
C ARG A 42 12.55 -5.27 3.65
N GLU A 43 12.05 -5.54 2.45
CA GLU A 43 12.86 -5.58 1.22
C GLU A 43 13.34 -4.18 0.83
N ALA A 44 12.50 -3.16 0.99
CA ALA A 44 12.88 -1.77 0.73
C ALA A 44 13.99 -1.26 1.68
N GLN A 45 14.00 -1.70 2.95
CA GLN A 45 15.08 -1.36 3.88
C GLN A 45 16.38 -2.10 3.57
N SER A 46 16.34 -3.37 3.19
CA SER A 46 17.55 -4.10 2.78
C SER A 46 18.18 -3.51 1.52
N GLU A 47 17.37 -3.09 0.56
CA GLU A 47 17.85 -2.41 -0.65
C GLU A 47 18.44 -1.02 -0.34
N LEU A 48 17.86 -0.27 0.61
CA LEU A 48 18.43 0.99 1.11
C LEU A 48 19.81 0.80 1.75
N ILE A 49 19.99 -0.29 2.51
CA ILE A 49 21.27 -0.63 3.14
C ILE A 49 22.29 -1.00 2.06
N ALA A 50 21.88 -1.76 1.05
CA ALA A 50 22.71 -2.08 -0.12
C ALA A 50 23.11 -0.81 -0.90
N LEU A 51 22.17 0.11 -1.13
CA LEU A 51 22.39 1.41 -1.79
C LEU A 51 23.32 2.32 -0.99
N ARG A 52 23.18 2.38 0.35
CA ARG A 52 24.14 3.09 1.22
C ARG A 52 25.55 2.51 1.13
N GLY A 53 25.69 1.21 0.90
CA GLY A 53 26.97 0.55 0.64
C GLY A 53 27.64 0.99 -0.68
N THR A 54 26.88 1.51 -1.65
CA THR A 54 27.38 1.85 -3.00
C THR A 54 27.87 3.30 -3.18
N LYS A 55 28.08 4.07 -2.10
CA LYS A 55 28.53 5.49 -2.14
C LYS A 55 27.64 6.39 -3.02
N ALA A 56 26.32 6.32 -2.86
CA ALA A 56 25.39 7.28 -3.47
C ALA A 56 25.61 8.71 -2.93
N THR A 57 25.37 9.74 -3.74
CA THR A 57 25.52 11.14 -3.29
C THR A 57 24.44 11.52 -2.26
N ALA A 58 24.72 12.53 -1.42
CA ALA A 58 23.78 12.95 -0.37
C ALA A 58 22.41 13.38 -0.93
N GLU A 59 22.38 14.05 -2.08
CA GLU A 59 21.12 14.43 -2.75
C GLU A 59 20.33 13.20 -3.25
N GLN A 60 21.03 12.19 -3.80
CA GLN A 60 20.42 10.95 -4.26
C GLN A 60 19.78 10.17 -3.10
N LEU A 61 20.51 10.05 -1.99
CA LEU A 61 20.00 9.46 -0.75
C LEU A 61 18.78 10.20 -0.23
N GLN A 62 18.78 11.53 -0.25
CA GLN A 62 17.66 12.35 0.21
C GLN A 62 16.40 12.14 -0.64
N ARG A 63 16.54 12.04 -1.97
CA ARG A 63 15.41 11.75 -2.89
C ARG A 63 14.81 10.38 -2.62
N VAL A 64 15.64 9.35 -2.50
CA VAL A 64 15.18 7.98 -2.21
C VAL A 64 14.55 7.89 -0.83
N GLN A 65 15.13 8.54 0.18
CA GLN A 65 14.55 8.60 1.53
C GLN A 65 13.18 9.28 1.53
N LYS A 66 13.01 10.38 0.79
CA LYS A 66 11.72 11.06 0.68
C LYS A 66 10.68 10.18 0.00
N ALA A 67 11.02 9.57 -1.14
CA ALA A 67 10.15 8.64 -1.86
C ALA A 67 9.76 7.42 -1.00
N LEU A 68 10.72 6.88 -0.25
CA LEU A 68 10.48 5.78 0.69
C LEU A 68 9.62 6.18 1.87
N ASN A 69 9.82 7.35 2.45
CA ASN A 69 8.98 7.84 3.54
C ASN A 69 7.53 8.02 3.07
N GLU A 70 7.33 8.62 1.90
CA GLU A 70 6.01 8.82 1.29
C GLU A 70 5.33 7.50 0.92
N ALA A 71 6.07 6.57 0.31
CA ALA A 71 5.59 5.22 0.04
C ALA A 71 5.27 4.47 1.34
N SER A 72 6.14 4.55 2.36
CA SER A 72 5.96 3.87 3.64
C SER A 72 4.70 4.32 4.38
N ALA A 73 4.38 5.61 4.37
CA ALA A 73 3.17 6.14 5.00
C ALA A 73 1.90 5.62 4.31
N THR A 74 1.90 5.64 2.97
CA THR A 74 0.79 5.12 2.15
C THR A 74 0.61 3.62 2.36
N CYS A 75 1.71 2.87 2.35
CA CYS A 75 1.73 1.43 2.58
C CYS A 75 1.33 1.04 4.01
N ALA A 76 1.73 1.82 5.01
CA ALA A 76 1.32 1.60 6.41
C ALA A 76 -0.19 1.79 6.56
N ARG A 77 -0.75 2.84 5.95
CA ARG A 77 -2.20 3.08 5.95
C ARG A 77 -2.96 1.95 5.24
N LYS A 78 -2.46 1.46 4.09
CA LYS A 78 -3.03 0.31 3.39
C LYS A 78 -3.00 -0.96 4.23
N ARG A 79 -1.85 -1.30 4.84
CA ARG A 79 -1.73 -2.46 5.74
C ARG A 79 -2.65 -2.36 6.96
N GLN A 80 -2.79 -1.17 7.53
CA GLN A 80 -3.68 -0.92 8.66
C GLN A 80 -5.15 -1.12 8.25
N ARG A 81 -5.54 -0.61 7.08
CA ARG A 81 -6.85 -0.84 6.48
C ARG A 81 -7.08 -2.33 6.25
N ASP A 82 -6.15 -3.05 5.63
CA ASP A 82 -6.29 -4.48 5.32
C ASP A 82 -6.43 -5.33 6.59
N LYS A 83 -5.71 -4.96 7.65
CA LYS A 83 -5.87 -5.57 8.97
C LYS A 83 -7.26 -5.28 9.55
N ALA A 84 -7.67 -4.01 9.56
CA ALA A 84 -8.99 -3.61 10.04
C ALA A 84 -10.13 -4.25 9.23
N TRP A 85 -9.93 -4.47 7.92
CA TRP A 85 -10.88 -5.12 7.05
C TRP A 85 -11.04 -6.59 7.42
N ARG A 86 -9.94 -7.33 7.65
CA ARG A 86 -10.02 -8.72 8.10
C ARG A 86 -10.80 -8.86 9.40
N GLU A 87 -10.54 -7.98 10.37
CA GLU A 87 -11.26 -7.97 11.65
C GLU A 87 -12.75 -7.63 11.46
N ALA A 88 -13.06 -6.60 10.66
CA ALA A 88 -14.43 -6.20 10.36
C ALA A 88 -15.20 -7.28 9.59
N LYS A 89 -14.57 -7.90 8.58
CA LYS A 89 -15.12 -8.97 7.77
C LYS A 89 -15.53 -10.16 8.62
N THR A 90 -14.66 -10.65 9.51
CA THR A 90 -15.01 -11.72 10.46
C THR A 90 -16.23 -11.35 11.31
N SER A 91 -16.32 -10.10 11.76
CA SER A 91 -17.47 -9.62 12.54
C SER A 91 -18.76 -9.53 11.72
N VAL A 92 -18.66 -9.16 10.45
CA VAL A 92 -19.79 -9.10 9.51
C VAL A 92 -20.27 -10.52 9.18
N GLU A 93 -19.37 -11.42 8.80
CA GLU A 93 -19.66 -12.83 8.51
C GLU A 93 -20.28 -13.54 9.71
N SER A 94 -19.78 -13.29 10.92
CA SER A 94 -20.37 -13.81 12.16
C SER A 94 -21.81 -13.32 12.38
N ALA A 95 -22.12 -12.05 12.08
CA ALA A 95 -23.50 -11.57 12.12
C ALA A 95 -24.38 -12.22 11.05
N LEU A 96 -23.85 -12.45 9.86
CA LEU A 96 -24.57 -13.12 8.78
C LEU A 96 -24.86 -14.58 9.10
N GLY A 97 -23.91 -15.31 9.69
CA GLY A 97 -24.13 -16.68 10.18
C GLY A 97 -25.17 -16.76 11.29
N ALA A 98 -25.35 -15.69 12.06
CA ALA A 98 -26.41 -15.56 13.07
C ALA A 98 -27.72 -14.98 12.52
N ALA A 99 -27.87 -14.88 11.19
CA ALA A 99 -29.01 -14.25 10.50
C ALA A 99 -29.30 -12.79 10.92
N ALA A 100 -28.35 -12.10 11.52
CA ALA A 100 -28.47 -10.71 11.98
C ALA A 100 -28.04 -9.72 10.89
N VAL A 101 -28.81 -9.65 9.79
CA VAL A 101 -28.50 -8.87 8.58
C VAL A 101 -28.29 -7.37 8.87
N GLU A 102 -29.15 -6.74 9.67
CA GLU A 102 -29.00 -5.32 10.03
C GLU A 102 -27.73 -5.06 10.86
N ARG A 103 -27.32 -6.02 11.68
CA ARG A 103 -26.08 -5.94 12.46
C ARG A 103 -24.86 -6.05 11.56
N ALA A 104 -24.90 -6.94 10.57
CA ALA A 104 -23.87 -7.06 9.54
C ALA A 104 -23.74 -5.75 8.74
N ARG A 105 -24.87 -5.18 8.30
CA ARG A 105 -24.92 -3.89 7.57
C ARG A 105 -24.35 -2.73 8.40
N SER A 106 -24.74 -2.63 9.67
CA SER A 106 -24.23 -1.59 10.57
C SER A 106 -22.70 -1.69 10.76
N ARG A 107 -22.18 -2.91 10.95
CA ARG A 107 -20.73 -3.16 11.05
C ARG A 107 -19.98 -2.78 9.78
N LEU A 108 -20.52 -3.15 8.61
CA LEU A 108 -19.93 -2.78 7.33
C LEU A 108 -19.93 -1.25 7.12
N ARG A 109 -21.04 -0.57 7.43
CA ARG A 109 -21.13 0.91 7.36
C ARG A 109 -20.15 1.59 8.29
N ALA A 110 -19.96 1.08 9.50
CA ALA A 110 -18.96 1.62 10.44
C ALA A 110 -17.53 1.50 9.88
N PHE A 111 -17.23 0.38 9.21
CA PHE A 111 -15.95 0.20 8.53
C PHE A 111 -15.78 1.19 7.36
N THR A 112 -16.74 1.23 6.43
CA THR A 112 -16.63 2.08 5.22
C THR A 112 -16.65 3.57 5.54
N LYS A 113 -17.33 4.01 6.60
CA LYS A 113 -17.27 5.40 7.08
C LYS A 113 -15.86 5.82 7.50
N ARG A 114 -15.07 4.89 8.07
CA ARG A 114 -13.72 5.17 8.58
C ARG A 114 -12.63 4.96 7.54
N TRP A 115 -12.80 3.95 6.68
CA TRP A 115 -11.75 3.47 5.77
C TRP A 115 -12.05 3.66 4.29
N GLY A 116 -13.26 4.10 3.94
CA GLY A 116 -13.75 4.19 2.58
C GLY A 116 -14.35 2.88 2.06
N GLU A 117 -15.04 2.98 0.93
CA GLU A 117 -15.53 1.82 0.18
C GLU A 117 -14.47 1.37 -0.85
N ASP A 118 -14.46 0.07 -1.15
CA ASP A 118 -13.68 -0.60 -2.20
C ASP A 118 -14.48 -1.79 -2.76
N ASP A 119 -13.93 -2.49 -3.75
CA ASP A 119 -14.61 -3.62 -4.38
C ASP A 119 -14.93 -4.75 -3.38
N ALA A 120 -14.06 -4.99 -2.39
CA ALA A 120 -14.27 -6.04 -1.38
C ALA A 120 -15.43 -5.71 -0.42
N THR A 121 -15.52 -4.45 0.02
CA THR A 121 -16.62 -3.96 0.86
C THR A 121 -17.92 -3.85 0.07
N ARG A 122 -17.87 -3.57 -1.24
CA ARG A 122 -19.05 -3.56 -2.12
C ARG A 122 -19.60 -4.97 -2.34
N ALA A 123 -18.74 -5.94 -2.63
CA ALA A 123 -19.15 -7.34 -2.73
C ALA A 123 -19.78 -7.84 -1.41
N MET A 124 -19.19 -7.48 -0.27
CA MET A 124 -19.76 -7.82 1.04
C MET A 124 -21.13 -7.16 1.28
N LYS A 125 -21.32 -5.92 0.80
CA LYS A 125 -22.61 -5.23 0.88
C LYS A 125 -23.68 -5.94 0.06
N GLU A 126 -23.35 -6.33 -1.17
CA GLU A 126 -24.24 -7.08 -2.05
C GLU A 126 -24.63 -8.44 -1.42
N GLU A 127 -23.69 -9.13 -0.78
CA GLU A 127 -23.97 -10.37 -0.05
C GLU A 127 -24.92 -10.15 1.13
N ILE A 128 -24.74 -9.07 1.89
CA ILE A 128 -25.64 -8.69 3.00
C ILE A 128 -27.04 -8.38 2.45
N ASP A 129 -27.13 -7.61 1.39
CA ASP A 129 -28.40 -7.18 0.79
C ASP A 129 -29.14 -8.38 0.15
N ALA A 130 -28.43 -9.34 -0.44
CA ALA A 130 -29.01 -10.58 -0.98
C ALA A 130 -29.58 -11.51 0.10
N ARG A 131 -29.09 -11.42 1.34
CA ARG A 131 -29.63 -12.19 2.48
C ARG A 131 -30.83 -11.51 3.15
N GLN A 132 -31.20 -10.30 2.73
CA GLN A 132 -32.40 -9.65 3.24
C GLN A 132 -33.63 -10.31 2.60
N PRO A 133 -34.53 -10.94 3.37
CA PRO A 133 -35.84 -11.30 2.83
C PRO A 133 -36.53 -10.02 2.39
N GLU A 134 -37.11 -10.01 1.18
CA GLU A 134 -37.88 -8.89 0.67
C GLU A 134 -38.92 -8.50 1.73
N HIS A 135 -38.72 -7.36 2.39
CA HIS A 135 -39.81 -6.72 3.09
C HIS A 135 -40.84 -6.40 2.00
N PRO A 136 -42.08 -6.93 2.09
CA PRO A 136 -43.15 -6.49 1.20
C PRO A 136 -43.19 -4.97 1.31
N ARG A 137 -43.01 -4.27 0.18
CA ARG A 137 -43.18 -2.82 0.15
C ARG A 137 -44.56 -2.55 0.75
N ALA A 138 -44.62 -1.62 1.70
CA ALA A 138 -45.85 -1.26 2.42
C ALA A 138 -46.94 -0.62 1.51
N ASP A 139 -46.85 -0.85 0.19
CA ASP A 139 -47.77 -0.37 -0.84
C ASP A 139 -48.86 -1.43 -1.15
N GLU A 140 -48.71 -2.69 -0.71
CA GLU A 140 -49.70 -3.76 -0.98
C GLU A 140 -50.78 -3.90 0.11
N VAL A 141 -50.67 -3.24 1.26
CA VAL A 141 -51.65 -3.38 2.36
C VAL A 141 -52.89 -2.50 2.17
N GLU A 142 -52.84 -1.46 1.33
CA GLU A 142 -53.98 -0.56 1.09
C GLU A 142 -54.96 -1.03 -0.01
N GLY A 143 -54.60 -2.04 -0.82
CA GLY A 143 -55.46 -2.52 -1.92
C GLY A 143 -56.49 -3.58 -1.53
N GLY A 144 -56.37 -4.17 -0.33
CA GLY A 144 -57.14 -5.36 0.07
C GLY A 144 -58.37 -5.10 0.93
N LYS A 145 -58.70 -3.83 1.26
CA LYS A 145 -59.79 -3.48 2.18
C LYS A 145 -60.92 -2.72 1.49
N MET A 146 -61.34 -3.21 0.32
CA MET A 146 -62.57 -2.78 -0.34
C MET A 146 -63.14 -3.94 -1.16
N ARG A 147 -63.74 -4.92 -0.49
CA ARG A 147 -64.81 -5.77 -1.04
C ARG A 147 -65.55 -6.48 0.08
#